data_AF-A0A1H2E032-F1
#
_entry.id   AF-A0A1H2E032-F1
#
_cell.length_a   1.000
_cell.length_b   1.000
_cell.length_c   1.000
_cell.angle_alpha   90.00
_cell.angle_beta   90.00
_cell.angle_gamma   90.00
#
_symmetry.space_group_name_H-M   'P 1'
#
loop_
_entity.id
_entity.type
_entity.pdbx_description
1 polymer ?
#
loop_
_entity_poly.entity_id
_entity_poly.type
_entity_poly.pdbx_seq_one_letter_code
_entity_poly.pdbx_strand_id
1 'polypeptide(L)'
;MALPSIRLDLFPGGVSRAVTLSYDDGVVEDRRLVEILNAHGLKGTFHLNSGVLGREKKLAREEIATLFAGHEISAHSVTHPHLDALSREELAREILDDRAALEALAGYPVRGMSYPFGTHSPEVVSRLPHLGIEYARTVESHGRFHVPENLLLWHPTCHHKHDLAAKAEEFFTPMQSWQARLRLLYVWGHSYEFPNDNNWDVIERFAERVAKEGNAWCATNIEIADYLRAQRALRCGVDGRQVQNLASRPVWITWNGEAREIAAGAVATL
;
A
#
# COMPACT_ATOMS: atom_id res chain seq x y z
N MET A 1 24.43 -17.20 28.78
CA MET A 1 23.45 -16.13 28.47
C MET A 1 22.96 -16.34 27.05
N ALA A 2 21.66 -16.17 26.78
CA ALA A 2 21.17 -16.20 25.41
C ALA A 2 21.79 -15.02 24.63
N LEU A 3 22.11 -15.23 23.35
CA LEU A 3 22.56 -14.13 22.48
C LEU A 3 21.45 -13.08 22.38
N PRO A 4 21.80 -11.78 22.31
CA PRO A 4 20.84 -10.73 21.98
C PRO A 4 20.06 -11.07 20.72
N SER A 5 18.75 -10.83 20.73
CA SER A 5 17.88 -11.15 19.59
C SER A 5 17.40 -9.88 18.92
N ILE A 6 17.66 -9.77 17.62
CA ILE A 6 17.07 -8.76 16.72
C ILE A 6 15.87 -9.41 16.02
N ARG A 7 14.72 -8.74 16.05
CA ARG A 7 13.52 -9.12 15.27
C ARG A 7 13.07 -7.98 14.37
N LEU A 8 12.60 -8.35 13.17
CA LEU A 8 12.09 -7.45 12.13
C LEU A 8 10.55 -7.46 12.16
N ASP A 9 9.98 -7.05 13.29
CA ASP A 9 8.56 -7.20 13.62
C ASP A 9 7.84 -5.87 13.87
N LEU A 10 8.50 -4.74 13.60
CA LEU A 10 7.97 -3.39 13.79
C LEU A 10 7.93 -2.58 12.49
N PHE A 11 6.96 -1.67 12.42
CA PHE A 11 6.77 -0.59 11.46
C PHE A 11 7.29 0.74 12.05
N PRO A 12 7.31 1.86 11.29
CA PRO A 12 7.62 3.18 11.80
C PRO A 12 6.84 3.53 13.08
N GLY A 13 7.53 4.14 14.04
CA GLY A 13 6.97 4.47 15.36
C GLY A 13 6.97 3.29 16.34
N GLY A 14 7.61 2.17 16.00
CA GLY A 14 7.75 1.01 16.88
C GLY A 14 6.44 0.21 17.06
N VAL A 15 5.48 0.39 16.15
CA VAL A 15 4.20 -0.34 16.15
C VAL A 15 4.29 -1.61 15.32
N SER A 16 3.52 -2.65 15.63
CA SER A 16 3.51 -3.90 14.86
C SER A 16 2.40 -3.99 13.81
N ARG A 17 1.58 -2.93 13.70
CA ARG A 17 0.41 -2.87 12.82
C ARG A 17 0.54 -1.75 11.80
N ALA A 18 0.11 -2.01 10.57
CA ALA A 18 -0.05 -1.00 9.54
C ALA A 18 -1.41 -1.16 8.83
N VAL A 19 -1.98 -0.03 8.40
CA VAL A 19 -3.21 0.04 7.60
C VAL A 19 -2.89 0.75 6.30
N THR A 20 -3.28 0.15 5.18
CA THR A 20 -3.22 0.77 3.85
C THR A 20 -4.54 0.54 3.13
N LEU A 21 -4.92 1.50 2.30
CA LEU A 21 -6.11 1.45 1.47
C LEU A 21 -5.73 1.70 0.02
N SER A 22 -6.45 1.08 -0.90
CA SER A 22 -6.35 1.45 -2.31
C SER A 22 -7.67 1.42 -3.07
N TYR A 23 -7.85 2.39 -3.95
CA TYR A 23 -9.05 2.55 -4.75
C TYR A 23 -8.74 2.80 -6.21
N ASP A 24 -9.62 2.36 -7.09
CA ASP A 24 -9.31 2.25 -8.51
C ASP A 24 -10.13 3.22 -9.34
N ASP A 25 -9.75 3.33 -10.61
CA ASP A 25 -10.51 3.94 -11.70
C ASP A 25 -10.54 5.47 -11.75
N GLY A 26 -10.14 6.19 -10.70
CA GLY A 26 -10.09 7.65 -10.70
C GLY A 26 -11.47 8.28 -10.93
N VAL A 27 -12.44 7.84 -10.15
CA VAL A 27 -13.86 8.22 -10.30
C VAL A 27 -14.20 9.42 -9.44
N VAL A 28 -15.28 10.12 -9.79
CA VAL A 28 -15.67 11.38 -9.10
C VAL A 28 -15.96 11.21 -7.61
N GLU A 29 -16.33 10.00 -7.17
CA GLU A 29 -16.56 9.63 -5.78
C GLU A 29 -15.29 9.60 -4.93
N ASP A 30 -14.10 9.53 -5.55
CA ASP A 30 -12.83 9.59 -4.84
C ASP A 30 -12.70 10.91 -4.06
N ARG A 31 -13.38 11.98 -4.48
CA ARG A 31 -13.43 13.26 -3.73
C ARG A 31 -13.92 13.09 -2.30
N ARG A 32 -15.06 12.42 -2.13
CA ARG A 32 -15.64 12.18 -0.80
C ARG A 32 -14.82 11.18 -0.01
N LEU A 33 -14.29 10.16 -0.68
CA LEU A 33 -13.43 9.19 -0.02
C LEU A 33 -12.17 9.85 0.54
N VAL A 34 -11.47 10.66 -0.25
CA VAL A 34 -10.30 11.44 0.19
C VAL A 34 -10.64 12.34 1.38
N GLU A 35 -11.79 13.02 1.35
CA GLU A 35 -12.27 13.85 2.47
C GLU A 35 -12.38 13.03 3.77
N ILE A 36 -13.00 11.84 3.70
CA ILE A 36 -13.13 10.92 4.84
C ILE A 36 -11.74 10.46 5.33
N LEU A 37 -10.85 10.04 4.43
CA LEU A 37 -9.51 9.57 4.84
C LEU A 37 -8.72 10.69 5.53
N ASN A 38 -8.74 11.90 4.96
CA ASN A 38 -8.06 13.06 5.52
C ASN A 38 -8.60 13.46 6.89
N ALA A 39 -9.93 13.43 7.09
CA ALA A 39 -10.56 13.75 8.38
C ALA A 39 -10.10 12.83 9.52
N HIS A 40 -9.65 11.62 9.19
CA HIS A 40 -9.20 10.61 10.16
C HIS A 40 -7.70 10.33 10.14
N GLY A 41 -6.92 11.06 9.33
CA GLY A 41 -5.46 10.86 9.21
C GLY A 41 -5.08 9.54 8.54
N LEU A 42 -6.00 8.94 7.77
CA LEU A 42 -5.72 7.76 6.96
C LEU A 42 -5.08 8.16 5.64
N LYS A 43 -4.30 7.23 5.07
CA LYS A 43 -3.72 7.35 3.75
C LYS A 43 -4.32 6.34 2.79
N GLY A 44 -4.25 6.65 1.51
CA GLY A 44 -4.85 5.85 0.45
C GLY A 44 -4.01 5.90 -0.80
N THR A 45 -4.16 4.89 -1.64
CA THR A 45 -3.48 4.73 -2.92
C THR A 45 -4.50 4.65 -4.03
N PHE A 46 -4.45 5.56 -4.99
CA PHE A 46 -5.45 5.67 -6.03
C PHE A 46 -4.85 5.23 -7.37
N HIS A 47 -5.31 4.09 -7.90
CA HIS A 47 -4.86 3.54 -9.16
C HIS A 47 -5.68 4.14 -10.29
N LEU A 48 -5.09 5.07 -11.04
CA LEU A 48 -5.78 5.90 -12.02
C LEU A 48 -5.54 5.38 -13.44
N ASN A 49 -6.54 5.54 -14.30
CA ASN A 49 -6.42 5.31 -15.73
C ASN A 49 -6.27 6.63 -16.47
N SER A 50 -5.06 6.99 -16.86
CA SER A 50 -4.77 8.27 -17.49
C SER A 50 -5.57 8.53 -18.78
N GLY A 51 -5.91 7.49 -19.55
CA GLY A 51 -6.62 7.63 -20.83
C GLY A 51 -8.10 8.02 -20.71
N VAL A 52 -8.68 7.89 -19.52
CA VAL A 52 -10.10 8.19 -19.26
C VAL A 52 -10.33 9.36 -18.31
N LEU A 53 -9.27 9.92 -17.71
CA LEU A 53 -9.38 11.17 -16.93
C LEU A 53 -10.01 12.29 -17.77
N GLY A 54 -10.92 13.04 -17.16
CA GLY A 54 -11.71 14.10 -17.78
C GLY A 54 -12.94 13.64 -18.56
N ARG A 55 -13.20 12.32 -18.66
CA ARG A 55 -14.46 11.79 -19.22
C ARG A 55 -15.58 11.83 -18.18
N GLU A 56 -16.80 11.52 -18.62
CA GLU A 56 -17.96 11.42 -17.73
C GLU A 56 -17.68 10.48 -16.54
N LYS A 57 -18.06 10.91 -15.33
CA LYS A 57 -17.82 10.19 -14.05
C LYS A 57 -16.35 9.93 -13.68
N LYS A 58 -15.39 10.48 -14.43
CA LYS A 58 -13.97 10.44 -14.10
C LYS A 58 -13.51 11.81 -13.58
N LEU A 59 -12.46 11.80 -12.76
CA LEU A 59 -11.85 13.03 -12.25
C LEU A 59 -11.26 13.86 -13.39
N ALA A 60 -11.33 15.19 -13.26
CA ALA A 60 -10.63 16.11 -14.14
C ALA A 60 -9.12 15.97 -13.96
N ARG A 61 -8.32 16.23 -14.99
CA ARG A 61 -6.86 16.07 -14.89
C ARG A 61 -6.25 17.12 -13.96
N GLU A 62 -6.83 18.31 -13.97
CA GLU A 62 -6.32 19.50 -13.29
C GLU A 62 -6.47 19.39 -11.77
N GLU A 63 -7.40 18.57 -11.25
CA GLU A 63 -7.61 18.40 -9.81
C GLU A 63 -6.79 17.25 -9.20
N ILE A 64 -6.22 16.34 -10.01
CA ILE A 64 -5.55 15.11 -9.54
C ILE A 64 -4.48 15.39 -8.49
N ALA A 65 -3.57 16.32 -8.77
CA ALA A 65 -2.46 16.64 -7.87
C ALA A 65 -2.96 17.18 -6.52
N THR A 66 -3.96 18.07 -6.55
CA THR A 66 -4.51 18.69 -5.35
C THR A 66 -5.39 17.75 -4.56
N LEU A 67 -6.19 16.92 -5.24
CA LEU A 67 -7.11 15.99 -4.61
C LEU A 67 -6.33 14.91 -3.85
N PHE A 68 -5.29 14.34 -4.47
CA PHE A 68 -4.52 13.25 -3.86
C PHE A 68 -3.31 13.74 -3.06
N ALA A 69 -3.28 15.01 -2.63
CA ALA A 69 -2.23 15.50 -1.76
C ALA A 69 -2.20 14.70 -0.43
N GLY A 70 -1.05 14.10 -0.12
CA GLY A 70 -0.89 13.20 1.06
C GLY A 70 -1.28 11.73 0.80
N HIS A 71 -1.84 11.44 -0.37
CA HIS A 71 -2.15 10.11 -0.89
C HIS A 71 -1.17 9.72 -2.00
N GLU A 72 -1.21 8.45 -2.42
CA GLU A 72 -0.44 7.97 -3.56
C GLU A 72 -1.29 7.96 -4.83
N ILE A 73 -0.73 8.48 -5.92
CA ILE A 73 -1.20 8.27 -7.28
C ILE A 73 -0.42 7.09 -7.86
N SER A 74 -1.16 6.11 -8.38
CA SER A 74 -0.64 4.84 -8.84
C SER A 74 -1.21 4.50 -10.22
N ALA A 75 -0.52 3.66 -10.99
CA ALA A 75 -0.93 3.34 -12.36
C ALA A 75 -2.06 2.31 -12.39
N HIS A 76 -2.95 2.42 -13.37
CA HIS A 76 -3.96 1.40 -13.66
C HIS A 76 -4.08 1.08 -15.15
N SER A 77 -3.06 1.41 -15.95
CA SER A 77 -3.02 1.38 -17.42
C SER A 77 -3.83 2.49 -18.08
N VAL A 78 -3.50 2.81 -19.33
CA VAL A 78 -4.14 3.92 -20.06
C VAL A 78 -5.63 3.64 -20.26
N THR A 79 -5.98 2.44 -20.76
CA THR A 79 -7.33 2.12 -21.24
C THR A 79 -8.06 1.05 -20.45
N HIS A 80 -7.46 0.55 -19.37
CA HIS A 80 -7.98 -0.55 -18.56
C HIS A 80 -8.19 -1.86 -19.37
N PRO A 81 -7.19 -2.40 -20.11
CA PRO A 81 -7.33 -3.65 -20.86
C PRO A 81 -6.97 -4.89 -20.03
N HIS A 82 -7.34 -6.08 -20.51
CA HIS A 82 -6.83 -7.34 -19.96
C HIS A 82 -5.33 -7.50 -20.31
N LEU A 83 -4.44 -7.32 -19.32
CA LEU A 83 -3.00 -7.20 -19.57
C LEU A 83 -2.36 -8.50 -20.08
N ASP A 84 -2.94 -9.64 -19.74
CA ASP A 84 -2.49 -10.97 -20.16
C ASP A 84 -2.86 -11.34 -21.60
N ALA A 85 -3.74 -10.56 -22.24
CA ALA A 85 -4.12 -10.70 -23.65
C ALA A 85 -3.33 -9.76 -24.59
N LEU A 86 -2.51 -8.87 -24.04
CA LEU A 86 -1.74 -7.89 -24.82
C LEU A 86 -0.47 -8.50 -25.41
N SER A 87 -0.04 -7.94 -26.55
CA SER A 87 1.34 -8.14 -27.01
C SER A 87 2.33 -7.49 -26.03
N ARG A 88 3.61 -7.85 -26.14
CA ARG A 88 4.67 -7.32 -25.27
C ARG A 88 4.81 -5.80 -25.41
N GLU A 89 4.66 -5.31 -26.64
CA GLU A 89 4.76 -3.90 -27.00
C GLU A 89 3.55 -3.12 -26.50
N GLU A 90 2.34 -3.69 -26.61
CA GLU A 90 1.13 -3.02 -26.12
C GLU A 90 1.08 -2.97 -24.60
N LEU A 91 1.49 -4.05 -23.92
CA LEU A 91 1.63 -4.07 -22.47
C LEU A 91 2.59 -2.98 -21.99
N ALA A 92 3.75 -2.83 -22.65
CA ALA A 92 4.71 -1.80 -22.31
C ALA A 92 4.13 -0.40 -22.53
N ARG A 93 3.43 -0.17 -23.65
CA ARG A 93 2.80 1.12 -23.95
C ARG A 93 1.72 1.47 -22.94
N GLU A 94 0.79 0.56 -22.66
CA GLU A 94 -0.30 0.75 -21.71
C GLU A 94 0.18 1.09 -20.30
N ILE A 95 1.35 0.59 -19.88
CA ILE A 95 1.91 0.90 -18.56
C ILE A 95 2.76 2.18 -18.62
N LEU A 96 3.65 2.33 -19.60
CA LEU A 96 4.58 3.46 -19.65
C LEU A 96 3.89 4.78 -19.96
N ASP A 97 2.92 4.79 -20.89
CA ASP A 97 2.18 5.99 -21.24
C ASP A 97 1.29 6.43 -20.07
N ASP A 98 0.72 5.46 -19.34
CA ASP A 98 -0.07 5.74 -18.14
C ASP A 98 0.77 6.38 -17.04
N ARG A 99 1.92 5.76 -16.74
CA ARG A 99 2.89 6.31 -15.79
C ARG A 99 3.32 7.72 -16.20
N ALA A 100 3.75 7.92 -17.44
CA ALA A 100 4.24 9.22 -17.90
C ALA A 100 3.17 10.32 -17.78
N ALA A 101 1.92 10.01 -18.13
CA ALA A 101 0.81 10.95 -17.99
C ALA A 101 0.50 11.26 -16.52
N LEU A 102 0.50 10.25 -15.64
CA LEU A 102 0.25 10.44 -14.21
C LEU A 102 1.41 11.15 -13.50
N GLU A 103 2.66 10.86 -13.86
CA GLU A 103 3.86 11.53 -13.34
C GLU A 103 3.84 13.03 -13.67
N ALA A 104 3.39 13.40 -14.86
CA ALA A 104 3.21 14.80 -15.26
C ALA A 104 2.16 15.54 -14.41
N LEU A 105 1.16 14.83 -13.87
CA LEU A 105 0.16 15.39 -12.97
C LEU A 105 0.66 15.40 -11.52
N ALA A 106 1.26 14.29 -11.06
CA ALA A 106 1.63 14.07 -9.67
C ALA A 106 2.91 14.82 -9.25
N GLY A 107 3.83 15.06 -10.18
CA GLY A 107 5.13 15.68 -9.90
C GLY A 107 6.14 14.74 -9.24
N TYR A 108 5.87 13.43 -9.21
CA TYR A 108 6.77 12.39 -8.70
C TYR A 108 6.66 11.10 -9.51
N PRO A 109 7.66 10.20 -9.46
CA PRO A 109 7.62 8.92 -10.17
C PRO A 109 6.48 8.01 -9.69
N VAL A 110 5.66 7.52 -10.62
CA VAL A 110 4.57 6.57 -10.34
C VAL A 110 5.16 5.17 -10.40
N ARG A 111 5.22 4.49 -9.25
CA ARG A 111 5.94 3.21 -9.08
C ARG A 111 5.02 2.04 -8.72
N GLY A 112 3.77 2.32 -8.38
CA GLY A 112 2.77 1.31 -8.08
C GLY A 112 1.84 1.03 -9.25
N MET A 113 1.14 -0.10 -9.19
CA MET A 113 -0.05 -0.31 -10.00
C MET A 113 -1.07 -1.25 -9.38
N SER A 114 -2.22 -1.40 -10.04
CA SER A 114 -3.05 -2.59 -9.93
C SER A 114 -3.40 -3.18 -11.26
N TYR A 115 -3.62 -4.50 -11.28
CA TYR A 115 -3.97 -5.24 -12.49
C TYR A 115 -5.42 -4.95 -12.90
N PRO A 116 -5.67 -4.31 -14.06
CA PRO A 116 -7.02 -4.17 -14.61
C PRO A 116 -7.72 -5.52 -14.73
N PHE A 117 -8.97 -5.56 -14.30
CA PHE A 117 -9.79 -6.79 -14.22
C PHE A 117 -9.15 -7.92 -13.38
N GLY A 118 -8.10 -7.65 -12.60
CA GLY A 118 -7.33 -8.66 -11.88
C GLY A 118 -6.50 -9.58 -12.78
N THR A 119 -6.39 -9.27 -14.08
CA THR A 119 -5.70 -10.14 -15.04
C THR A 119 -4.18 -10.02 -14.95
N HIS A 120 -3.51 -11.16 -14.76
CA HIS A 120 -2.05 -11.24 -14.78
C HIS A 120 -1.58 -12.64 -15.18
N SER A 121 -0.40 -12.70 -15.79
CA SER A 121 0.31 -13.94 -16.09
C SER A 121 1.76 -13.86 -15.58
N PRO A 122 2.48 -14.98 -15.43
CA PRO A 122 3.90 -14.93 -15.10
C PRO A 122 4.72 -14.04 -16.05
N GLU A 123 4.34 -14.00 -17.33
CA GLU A 123 4.97 -13.11 -18.30
C GLU A 123 4.72 -11.63 -17.97
N VAL A 124 3.46 -11.24 -17.70
CA VAL A 124 3.12 -9.86 -17.30
C VAL A 124 3.89 -9.47 -16.04
N VAL A 125 3.82 -10.29 -14.99
CA VAL A 125 4.49 -10.04 -13.68
C VAL A 125 5.99 -9.82 -13.87
N SER A 126 6.65 -10.64 -14.70
CA SER A 126 8.09 -10.55 -14.94
C SER A 126 8.53 -9.27 -15.68
N ARG A 127 7.62 -8.60 -16.38
CA ARG A 127 7.90 -7.38 -17.15
C ARG A 127 7.79 -6.12 -16.31
N LEU A 128 6.91 -6.12 -15.30
CA LEU A 128 6.61 -4.95 -14.48
C LEU A 128 7.85 -4.22 -13.92
N PRO A 129 8.88 -4.90 -13.38
CA PRO A 129 10.08 -4.21 -12.88
C PRO A 129 10.85 -3.47 -13.97
N HIS A 130 10.89 -4.01 -15.20
CA HIS A 130 11.54 -3.36 -16.35
C HIS A 130 10.76 -2.13 -16.83
N LEU A 131 9.50 -2.01 -16.43
CA LEU A 131 8.62 -0.88 -16.68
C LEU A 131 8.53 0.04 -15.46
N GLY A 132 9.43 -0.08 -14.48
CA GLY A 132 9.51 0.79 -13.30
C GLY A 132 8.44 0.54 -12.23
N ILE A 133 7.66 -0.54 -12.36
CA ILE A 133 6.66 -0.92 -11.36
C ILE A 133 7.32 -1.74 -10.25
N GLU A 134 7.08 -1.30 -9.03
CA GLU A 134 7.68 -1.80 -7.81
C GLU A 134 6.71 -2.64 -6.97
N TYR A 135 5.40 -2.40 -7.08
CA TYR A 135 4.39 -3.26 -6.49
C TYR A 135 3.16 -3.29 -7.40
N ALA A 136 2.38 -4.36 -7.33
CA ALA A 136 1.14 -4.49 -8.07
C ALA A 136 0.07 -5.22 -7.23
N ARG A 137 -1.10 -4.59 -7.03
CA ARG A 137 -2.22 -5.21 -6.31
C ARG A 137 -3.09 -6.07 -7.24
N THR A 138 -3.40 -7.27 -6.77
CA THR A 138 -4.35 -8.22 -7.38
C THR A 138 -5.76 -8.06 -6.80
N VAL A 139 -6.78 -8.64 -7.43
CA VAL A 139 -8.16 -8.63 -6.88
C VAL A 139 -8.43 -9.71 -5.82
N GLU A 140 -7.50 -10.65 -5.61
CA GLU A 140 -7.66 -11.74 -4.65
C GLU A 140 -7.53 -11.25 -3.21
N SER A 141 -8.57 -11.48 -2.40
CA SER A 141 -8.55 -11.15 -0.97
C SER A 141 -8.23 -12.37 -0.13
N HIS A 142 -7.11 -12.36 0.60
CA HIS A 142 -6.68 -13.52 1.39
C HIS A 142 -7.31 -13.60 2.79
N GLY A 143 -7.98 -12.54 3.25
CA GLY A 143 -8.67 -12.50 4.55
C GLY A 143 -7.76 -12.51 5.79
N ARG A 144 -6.43 -12.51 5.61
CA ARG A 144 -5.40 -12.48 6.67
C ARG A 144 -4.74 -11.10 6.77
N PHE A 145 -3.79 -10.96 7.70
CA PHE A 145 -3.08 -9.69 7.97
C PHE A 145 -1.56 -9.80 7.78
N HIS A 146 -1.08 -10.65 6.88
CA HIS A 146 0.37 -10.74 6.65
C HIS A 146 0.81 -9.67 5.65
N VAL A 147 2.08 -9.30 5.71
CA VAL A 147 2.71 -8.50 4.66
C VAL A 147 2.89 -9.35 3.38
N PRO A 148 2.99 -8.74 2.18
CA PRO A 148 3.17 -9.51 0.94
C PRO A 148 4.55 -10.14 0.88
N GLU A 149 4.62 -11.40 0.44
CA GLU A 149 5.89 -12.06 0.11
C GLU A 149 6.45 -11.47 -1.20
N ASN A 150 5.59 -11.37 -2.22
CA ASN A 150 5.89 -10.76 -3.51
C ASN A 150 5.07 -9.48 -3.68
N LEU A 151 5.75 -8.33 -3.74
CA LEU A 151 5.11 -7.02 -3.94
C LEU A 151 4.40 -6.89 -5.30
N LEU A 152 4.80 -7.66 -6.31
CA LEU A 152 4.17 -7.67 -7.64
C LEU A 152 2.92 -8.58 -7.70
N LEU A 153 2.66 -9.34 -6.64
CA LEU A 153 1.45 -10.16 -6.46
C LEU A 153 0.89 -9.86 -5.08
N TRP A 154 0.54 -8.60 -4.85
CA TRP A 154 0.07 -8.15 -3.55
C TRP A 154 -1.44 -8.40 -3.42
N HIS A 155 -1.78 -9.48 -2.75
CA HIS A 155 -3.15 -9.80 -2.38
C HIS A 155 -3.61 -8.95 -1.18
N PRO A 156 -4.70 -8.15 -1.30
CA PRO A 156 -5.25 -7.41 -0.18
C PRO A 156 -5.84 -8.32 0.92
N THR A 157 -6.04 -7.74 2.11
CA THR A 157 -6.78 -8.40 3.19
C THR A 157 -8.23 -8.63 2.80
N CYS A 158 -8.91 -7.57 2.36
CA CYS A 158 -10.31 -7.64 1.97
C CYS A 158 -10.70 -6.52 1.00
N HIS A 159 -11.77 -6.76 0.26
CA HIS A 159 -12.54 -5.71 -0.38
C HIS A 159 -13.38 -4.97 0.67
N HIS A 160 -13.62 -3.66 0.52
CA HIS A 160 -14.39 -2.88 1.50
C HIS A 160 -15.82 -3.42 1.73
N LYS A 161 -16.37 -4.14 0.75
CA LYS A 161 -17.70 -4.77 0.82
C LYS A 161 -17.73 -6.03 1.69
N HIS A 162 -16.59 -6.65 1.92
CA HIS A 162 -16.53 -7.97 2.54
C HIS A 162 -16.06 -7.85 3.99
N ASP A 163 -17.03 -7.67 4.89
CA ASP A 163 -16.85 -7.72 6.35
C ASP A 163 -15.78 -6.75 6.89
N LEU A 164 -15.63 -5.57 6.30
CA LEU A 164 -14.58 -4.60 6.67
C LEU A 164 -14.57 -4.28 8.18
N ALA A 165 -15.74 -4.08 8.78
CA ALA A 165 -15.87 -3.82 10.21
C ALA A 165 -15.36 -5.00 11.05
N ALA A 166 -15.79 -6.23 10.75
CA ALA A 166 -15.33 -7.42 11.46
C ALA A 166 -13.82 -7.65 11.27
N LYS A 167 -13.28 -7.35 10.08
CA LYS A 167 -11.84 -7.41 9.82
C LYS A 167 -11.06 -6.39 10.64
N ALA A 168 -11.58 -5.18 10.81
CA ALA A 168 -10.96 -4.19 11.69
C ALA A 168 -10.94 -4.66 13.16
N GLU A 169 -12.03 -5.24 13.67
CA GLU A 169 -12.05 -5.80 15.03
C GLU A 169 -11.03 -6.94 15.21
N GLU A 170 -10.99 -7.88 14.27
CA GLU A 170 -10.01 -8.98 14.26
C GLU A 170 -8.56 -8.44 14.17
N PHE A 171 -8.35 -7.37 13.41
CA PHE A 171 -7.04 -6.73 13.24
C PHE A 171 -6.52 -6.10 14.54
N PHE A 172 -7.38 -5.42 15.29
CA PHE A 172 -7.00 -4.73 16.51
C PHE A 172 -7.03 -5.61 17.76
N THR A 173 -7.58 -6.83 17.66
CA THR A 173 -7.50 -7.81 18.74
C THR A 173 -6.02 -8.00 19.21
N PRO A 174 -5.75 -7.90 20.53
CA PRO A 174 -4.41 -8.09 21.07
C PRO A 174 -3.84 -9.47 20.74
N MET A 175 -2.54 -9.52 20.46
CA MET A 175 -1.82 -10.78 20.25
C MET A 175 -0.87 -11.05 21.41
N GLN A 176 -0.61 -12.34 21.66
CA GLN A 176 0.38 -12.73 22.64
C GLN A 176 1.79 -12.38 22.11
N SER A 177 2.71 -12.03 23.01
CA SER A 177 4.04 -11.50 22.66
C SER A 177 4.89 -12.45 21.81
N TRP A 178 4.75 -13.77 21.98
CA TRP A 178 5.44 -14.77 21.16
C TRP A 178 4.92 -14.87 19.72
N GLN A 179 3.75 -14.29 19.44
CA GLN A 179 3.17 -14.19 18.10
C GLN A 179 3.50 -12.84 17.43
N ALA A 180 4.33 -12.00 18.04
CA ALA A 180 4.68 -10.69 17.52
C ALA A 180 5.27 -10.82 16.10
N ARG A 181 4.60 -10.18 15.15
CA ARG A 181 4.98 -10.08 13.75
C ARG A 181 4.34 -8.83 13.17
N LEU A 182 4.86 -8.38 12.03
CA LEU A 182 4.20 -7.35 11.24
C LEU A 182 2.79 -7.82 10.86
N ARG A 183 1.81 -6.96 11.11
CA ARG A 183 0.43 -7.14 10.65
C ARG A 183 0.02 -6.00 9.75
N LEU A 184 -0.50 -6.33 8.58
CA LEU A 184 -0.98 -5.38 7.61
C LEU A 184 -2.47 -5.61 7.35
N LEU A 185 -3.29 -4.58 7.53
CA LEU A 185 -4.65 -4.54 7.03
C LEU A 185 -4.64 -3.75 5.71
N TYR A 186 -4.79 -4.48 4.59
CA TYR A 186 -4.89 -3.89 3.26
C TYR A 186 -6.32 -3.99 2.73
N VAL A 187 -7.01 -2.85 2.64
CA VAL A 187 -8.37 -2.74 2.13
C VAL A 187 -8.36 -2.21 0.69
N TRP A 188 -9.20 -2.77 -0.18
CA TRP A 188 -9.36 -2.23 -1.55
C TRP A 188 -10.83 -2.11 -1.97
N GLY A 189 -11.09 -1.37 -3.06
CA GLY A 189 -12.34 -1.40 -3.81
C GLY A 189 -12.49 -0.20 -4.73
N HIS A 190 -13.72 0.15 -5.12
CA HIS A 190 -14.00 1.30 -5.97
C HIS A 190 -14.93 2.27 -5.25
N SER A 191 -14.62 3.56 -5.23
CA SER A 191 -15.40 4.53 -4.45
C SER A 191 -16.82 4.75 -5.00
N TYR A 192 -17.06 4.48 -6.30
CA TYR A 192 -18.40 4.48 -6.89
C TYR A 192 -19.35 3.44 -6.25
N GLU A 193 -18.80 2.43 -5.57
CA GLU A 193 -19.60 1.40 -4.94
C GLU A 193 -20.36 1.92 -3.71
N PHE A 194 -19.81 2.93 -3.02
CA PHE A 194 -20.45 3.51 -1.84
C PHE A 194 -21.81 4.15 -2.12
N PRO A 195 -21.98 5.05 -3.12
CA PRO A 195 -23.29 5.55 -3.46
C PRO A 195 -24.17 4.50 -4.15
N ASN A 196 -23.62 3.54 -4.89
CA ASN A 196 -24.40 2.47 -5.51
C ASN A 196 -25.09 1.58 -4.47
N ASP A 197 -24.40 1.29 -3.37
CA ASP A 197 -24.90 0.45 -2.28
C ASP A 197 -25.48 1.28 -1.12
N ASN A 198 -25.49 2.60 -1.24
CA ASN A 198 -25.92 3.57 -0.23
C ASN A 198 -25.28 3.33 1.16
N ASN A 199 -23.96 3.14 1.20
CA ASN A 199 -23.25 2.63 2.38
C ASN A 199 -21.92 3.35 2.71
N TRP A 200 -21.85 4.67 2.50
CA TRP A 200 -20.69 5.49 2.91
C TRP A 200 -20.32 5.34 4.40
N ASP A 201 -21.30 5.02 5.23
CA ASP A 201 -21.13 4.73 6.65
C ASP A 201 -20.17 3.56 6.94
N VAL A 202 -19.96 2.65 5.98
CA VAL A 202 -19.01 1.55 6.11
C VAL A 202 -17.57 2.06 6.20
N ILE A 203 -17.16 2.96 5.31
CA ILE A 203 -15.80 3.50 5.31
C ILE A 203 -15.60 4.56 6.39
N GLU A 204 -16.65 5.35 6.69
CA GLU A 204 -16.63 6.34 7.78
C GLU A 204 -16.38 5.65 9.13
N ARG A 205 -17.15 4.62 9.49
CA ARG A 205 -16.93 3.84 10.73
C ARG A 205 -15.57 3.16 10.78
N PHE A 206 -15.10 2.66 9.64
CA PHE A 206 -13.77 2.05 9.56
C PHE A 206 -12.68 3.08 9.87
N ALA A 207 -12.74 4.25 9.24
CA ALA A 207 -11.79 5.34 9.45
C ALA A 207 -11.80 5.84 10.90
N GLU A 208 -12.99 6.02 11.48
CA GLU A 208 -13.15 6.35 12.91
C GLU A 208 -12.50 5.32 13.82
N ARG A 209 -12.70 4.02 13.54
CA ARG A 209 -12.12 2.95 14.37
C ARG A 209 -10.59 2.94 14.29
N VAL A 210 -10.02 3.04 13.09
CA VAL A 210 -8.57 3.07 12.90
C VAL A 210 -7.96 4.28 13.61
N ALA A 211 -8.56 5.46 13.45
CA ALA A 211 -8.11 6.68 14.12
C ALA A 211 -8.19 6.57 15.65
N LYS A 212 -9.26 5.96 16.18
CA LYS A 212 -9.45 5.78 17.63
C LYS A 212 -8.43 4.83 18.25
N GLU A 213 -8.02 3.78 17.55
CA GLU A 213 -7.02 2.85 18.08
C GLU A 213 -5.65 3.53 18.24
N GLY A 214 -5.24 4.34 17.26
CA GLY A 214 -4.00 5.12 17.30
C GLY A 214 -2.69 4.32 17.31
N ASN A 215 -2.75 2.98 17.34
CA ASN A 215 -1.60 2.07 17.39
C ASN A 215 -1.41 1.28 16.07
N ALA A 216 -1.48 1.99 14.96
CA ALA A 216 -1.16 1.46 13.64
C ALA A 216 -0.58 2.56 12.74
N TRP A 217 0.41 2.19 11.93
CA TRP A 217 0.95 3.07 10.91
C TRP A 217 -0.01 3.13 9.72
N CYS A 218 -0.62 4.30 9.49
CA CYS A 218 -1.43 4.54 8.29
C CYS A 218 -0.50 5.02 7.15
N ALA A 219 -0.47 4.27 6.06
CA ALA A 219 0.48 4.46 4.97
C ALA A 219 -0.16 4.20 3.60
N THR A 220 0.40 4.81 2.57
CA THR A 220 0.17 4.42 1.17
C THR A 220 0.86 3.10 0.84
N ASN A 221 0.51 2.47 -0.27
CA ASN A 221 1.11 1.21 -0.67
C ASN A 221 2.61 1.34 -0.95
N ILE A 222 3.04 2.42 -1.60
CA ILE A 222 4.46 2.65 -1.87
C ILE A 222 5.26 2.91 -0.59
N GLU A 223 4.67 3.59 0.40
CA GLU A 223 5.32 3.78 1.70
C GLU A 223 5.57 2.43 2.39
N ILE A 224 4.57 1.53 2.40
CA ILE A 224 4.72 0.16 2.91
C ILE A 224 5.75 -0.62 2.09
N ALA A 225 5.66 -0.60 0.76
CA ALA A 225 6.55 -1.35 -0.13
C ALA A 225 8.02 -0.96 0.08
N ASP A 226 8.31 0.34 0.10
CA ASP A 226 9.64 0.86 0.35
C ASP A 226 10.13 0.55 1.78
N TYR A 227 9.24 0.56 2.79
CA TYR A 227 9.61 0.21 4.17
C TYR A 227 9.98 -1.26 4.28
N LEU A 228 9.18 -2.16 3.70
CA LEU A 228 9.48 -3.59 3.68
C LEU A 228 10.81 -3.87 2.96
N ARG A 229 11.12 -3.14 1.87
CA ARG A 229 12.44 -3.23 1.22
C ARG A 229 13.56 -2.77 2.12
N ALA A 230 13.43 -1.60 2.75
CA ALA A 230 14.43 -1.07 3.67
C ALA A 230 14.69 -2.03 4.84
N GLN A 231 13.63 -2.59 5.42
CA GLN A 231 13.73 -3.56 6.50
C GLN A 231 14.40 -4.87 6.06
N ARG A 232 14.02 -5.41 4.90
CA ARG A 232 14.65 -6.62 4.32
C ARG A 232 16.12 -6.39 3.93
N ALA A 233 16.51 -5.14 3.68
CA ALA A 233 17.89 -4.76 3.33
C ALA A 233 18.79 -4.51 4.56
N LEU A 234 18.25 -4.56 5.78
CA LEU A 234 19.07 -4.46 7.00
C LEU A 234 20.12 -5.57 7.03
N ARG A 235 21.33 -5.21 7.47
CA ARG A 235 22.41 -6.17 7.70
C ARG A 235 22.68 -6.27 9.19
N CYS A 236 22.35 -7.42 9.77
CA CYS A 236 22.51 -7.67 11.19
C CYS A 236 23.81 -8.42 11.46
N GLY A 237 24.56 -8.00 12.48
CA GLY A 237 25.69 -8.77 13.01
C GLY A 237 25.21 -10.10 13.60
N VAL A 238 25.98 -11.16 13.39
CA VAL A 238 25.63 -12.52 13.86
C VAL A 238 25.51 -12.60 15.39
N ASP A 239 26.22 -11.73 16.12
CA ASP A 239 26.16 -11.63 17.58
C ASP A 239 24.95 -10.83 18.09
N GLY A 240 24.14 -10.26 17.19
CA GLY A 240 22.96 -9.46 17.52
C GLY A 240 23.25 -8.09 18.13
N ARG A 241 24.49 -7.57 18.03
CA ARG A 241 24.91 -6.30 18.66
C ARG A 241 25.12 -5.16 17.67
N GLN A 242 25.03 -5.45 16.37
CA GLN A 242 25.22 -4.44 15.34
C GLN A 242 24.14 -4.58 14.28
N VAL A 243 23.74 -3.44 13.75
CA VAL A 243 22.82 -3.39 12.61
C VAL A 243 23.24 -2.25 11.68
N GLN A 244 23.23 -2.51 10.39
CA GLN A 244 23.47 -1.52 9.36
C GLN A 244 22.18 -1.29 8.56
N ASN A 245 21.74 -0.03 8.54
CA ASN A 245 20.65 0.46 7.70
C ASN A 245 21.22 1.34 6.59
N LEU A 246 21.29 0.81 5.36
CA LEU A 246 21.76 1.56 4.19
C LEU A 246 20.63 2.27 3.44
N ALA A 247 19.38 2.14 3.90
CA ALA A 247 18.25 2.81 3.27
C ALA A 247 18.25 4.31 3.62
N SER A 248 17.56 5.09 2.79
CA SER A 248 17.32 6.53 3.01
C SER A 248 16.23 6.83 4.05
N ARG A 249 15.74 5.81 4.75
CA ARG A 249 14.70 5.93 5.79
C ARG A 249 15.07 5.16 7.05
N PRO A 250 14.61 5.60 8.23
CA PRO A 250 14.78 4.83 9.44
C PRO A 250 13.98 3.52 9.37
N VAL A 251 14.50 2.49 10.03
CA VAL A 251 13.83 1.19 10.19
C VAL A 251 13.73 0.86 11.66
N TRP A 252 12.63 0.22 12.06
CA TRP A 252 12.39 -0.17 13.44
C TRP A 252 12.61 -1.67 13.60
N ILE A 253 13.26 -2.03 14.71
CA ILE A 253 13.53 -3.41 15.10
C ILE A 253 13.10 -3.62 16.54
N THR A 254 12.82 -4.86 16.92
CA THR A 254 12.86 -5.24 18.33
C THR A 254 14.24 -5.79 18.67
N TRP A 255 14.92 -5.18 19.64
CA TRP A 255 16.18 -5.69 20.19
C TRP A 255 16.00 -6.01 21.67
N ASN A 256 16.19 -7.27 22.05
CA ASN A 256 15.99 -7.74 23.44
C ASN A 256 14.61 -7.40 24.05
N GLY A 257 13.57 -7.37 23.21
CA GLY A 257 12.19 -7.06 23.62
C GLY A 257 11.84 -5.58 23.61
N GLU A 258 12.79 -4.69 23.33
CA GLU A 258 12.58 -3.25 23.24
C GLU A 258 12.59 -2.76 21.79
N ALA A 259 11.67 -1.85 21.47
CA ALA A 259 11.65 -1.18 20.17
C ALA A 259 12.88 -0.26 20.03
N ARG A 260 13.57 -0.35 18.90
CA ARG A 260 14.72 0.50 18.56
C ARG A 260 14.57 1.04 17.14
N GLU A 261 14.77 2.34 16.99
CA GLU A 261 14.88 2.97 15.69
C GLU A 261 16.34 2.94 15.21
N ILE A 262 16.53 2.53 13.97
CA ILE A 262 17.82 2.52 13.29
C ILE A 262 17.77 3.60 12.22
N ALA A 263 18.49 4.70 12.46
CA ALA A 263 18.52 5.86 11.57
C ALA A 263 18.92 5.49 10.13
N ALA A 264 18.44 6.27 9.17
CA ALA A 264 18.80 6.15 7.76
C ALA A 264 20.32 6.27 7.56
N GLY A 265 20.90 5.41 6.72
CA GLY A 265 22.34 5.41 6.43
C GLY A 265 23.25 5.03 7.61
N ALA A 266 22.70 4.57 8.75
CA ALA A 266 23.47 4.34 9.96
C ALA A 266 24.08 2.93 10.06
N VAL A 267 25.19 2.85 10.77
CA VAL A 267 25.71 1.61 11.38
C VAL A 267 25.55 1.78 12.89
N ALA A 268 24.62 1.06 13.49
CA ALA A 268 24.30 1.16 14.90
C ALA A 268 24.93 0.00 15.67
N THR A 269 25.55 0.30 16.80
CA THR A 269 25.79 -0.68 17.87
C THR A 269 24.58 -0.64 18.80
N LEU A 270 23.99 -1.80 19.05
CA LEU A 270 22.77 -1.98 19.83
C LEU A 270 23.09 -2.18 21.31
#